data_AF-A0A3A4WIN1-F1
#
_entry.id   AF-A0A3A4WIN1-F1
#
_cell.length_a   1.000
_cell.length_b   1.000
_cell.length_c   1.000
_cell.angle_alpha   90.00
_cell.angle_beta   90.00
_cell.angle_gamma   90.00
#
_symmetry.space_group_name_H-M   'P 1'
#
loop_
_entity.id
_entity.type
_entity.pdbx_description
1 polymer ?
#
loop_
_entity_poly.entity_id
_entity_poly.type
_entity_poly.pdbx_seq_one_letter_code
_entity_poly.pdbx_strand_id
1 'polypeptide(L)'
;MDMINTELLKAGLLDRAQRTQDKELRTDAVNRKSEISKVAKEMEALFVHELIKVMRKTSESIAPDVKGAGNETYMSLFDMEVSKALAGRGLGLQKAIEGWLERRPDMEDNTK
;
A
#
# COMPACT_ATOMS: atom_id res chain seq x y z
N MET A 1 29.25 20.47 -47.56
CA MET A 1 28.75 21.35 -46.47
C MET A 1 27.73 20.56 -45.63
N ASP A 2 28.05 19.31 -45.28
CA ASP A 2 27.02 18.28 -44.97
C ASP A 2 27.22 17.59 -43.60
N MET A 3 28.39 17.78 -42.97
CA MET A 3 28.67 17.21 -41.65
C MET A 3 27.85 17.89 -40.54
N ILE A 4 27.66 19.21 -40.63
CA ILE A 4 26.94 20.00 -39.61
C ILE A 4 25.46 19.60 -39.56
N ASN A 5 24.82 19.40 -40.71
CA ASN A 5 23.41 18.99 -40.78
C ASN A 5 23.20 17.56 -40.26
N THR A 6 24.18 16.68 -40.43
CA THR A 6 24.11 15.28 -39.99
C THR A 6 24.25 15.16 -38.46
N GLU A 7 25.12 15.98 -37.86
CA GLU A 7 25.30 16.07 -36.40
C GLU A 7 24.06 16.66 -35.70
N LEU A 8 23.46 17.72 -36.28
CA LEU A 8 22.20 18.28 -35.77
C LEU A 8 21.03 17.28 -35.85
N LEU A 9 20.97 16.46 -36.91
CA LEU A 9 19.95 15.44 -37.06
C LEU A 9 20.12 14.31 -36.01
N LYS A 10 21.36 13.88 -35.76
CA LYS A 10 21.68 12.88 -34.73
C LYS A 10 21.36 13.39 -33.32
N ALA A 11 21.70 14.64 -33.01
CA ALA A 11 21.40 15.24 -31.71
C ALA A 11 19.88 15.27 -31.43
N GLY A 12 19.06 15.61 -32.43
CA GLY A 12 17.60 15.60 -32.30
C GLY A 12 17.00 14.19 -32.17
N LEU A 13 17.63 13.16 -32.73
CA LEU A 13 17.20 11.76 -32.59
C LEU A 13 17.56 11.20 -31.20
N LEU A 14 18.74 11.52 -30.69
CA LEU A 14 19.19 11.11 -29.35
C LEU A 14 18.30 11.71 -28.26
N ASP A 15 17.97 12.99 -28.36
CA ASP A 15 17.10 13.69 -27.42
C ASP A 15 15.65 13.15 -27.45
N ARG A 16 15.11 12.76 -28.63
CA ARG A 16 13.83 12.03 -28.68
C ARG A 16 13.92 10.65 -28.03
N ALA A 17 14.98 9.90 -28.29
CA ALA A 17 15.17 8.57 -27.69
C ALA A 17 15.23 8.66 -26.15
N GLN A 18 16.00 9.61 -25.61
CA GLN A 18 16.05 9.89 -24.17
C GLN A 18 14.69 10.28 -23.62
N ARG A 19 13.96 11.18 -24.28
CA ARG A 19 12.62 11.59 -23.83
C ARG A 19 11.60 10.44 -23.85
N THR A 20 11.76 9.46 -24.75
CA THR A 20 10.88 8.29 -24.82
C THR A 20 11.21 7.31 -23.70
N GLN A 21 12.49 7.04 -23.47
CA GLN A 21 12.99 6.17 -22.40
C GLN A 21 12.66 6.72 -21.00
N ASP A 22 12.85 8.03 -20.77
CA ASP A 22 12.47 8.70 -19.51
C ASP A 22 10.97 8.63 -19.24
N LYS A 23 10.15 8.63 -20.30
CA LYS A 23 8.70 8.52 -20.19
C LYS A 23 8.30 7.12 -19.77
N GLU A 24 8.90 6.08 -20.36
CA GLU A 24 8.68 4.67 -20.02
C GLU A 24 9.06 4.36 -18.56
N LEU A 25 10.27 4.75 -18.14
CA LEU A 25 10.76 4.62 -16.76
C LEU A 25 9.81 5.27 -15.73
N ARG A 26 9.27 6.45 -16.07
CA ARG A 26 8.29 7.14 -15.23
C ARG A 26 6.97 6.39 -15.14
N THR A 27 6.45 5.86 -16.24
CA THR A 27 5.23 5.04 -16.23
C THR A 27 5.39 3.78 -15.40
N ASP A 28 6.52 3.09 -15.48
CA ASP A 28 6.79 1.88 -14.70
C ASP A 28 6.89 2.17 -13.20
N ALA A 29 7.55 3.26 -12.82
CA ALA A 29 7.61 3.72 -11.44
C ALA A 29 6.22 4.08 -10.88
N VAL A 30 5.38 4.74 -11.67
CA VAL A 30 4.00 5.09 -11.29
C VAL A 30 3.15 3.84 -11.12
N ASN A 31 3.24 2.87 -12.04
CA ASN A 31 2.52 1.60 -11.94
C ASN A 31 2.96 0.81 -10.70
N ARG A 32 4.27 0.69 -10.45
CA ARG A 32 4.79 0.00 -9.26
C ARG A 32 4.26 0.61 -7.96
N LYS A 33 4.26 1.95 -7.86
CA LYS A 33 3.70 2.66 -6.70
C LYS A 33 2.22 2.40 -6.51
N SER A 34 1.45 2.38 -7.60
CA SER A 34 0.03 2.02 -7.58
C SER A 34 -0.20 0.60 -7.05
N GLU A 35 0.56 -0.38 -7.54
CA GLU A 35 0.43 -1.78 -7.09
C GLU A 35 0.81 -1.95 -5.62
N ILE A 36 1.89 -1.31 -5.16
CA ILE A 36 2.29 -1.29 -3.74
C ILE A 36 1.15 -0.74 -2.87
N SER A 37 0.52 0.36 -3.29
CA SER A 37 -0.57 0.97 -2.53
C SER A 37 -1.81 0.07 -2.45
N LYS A 38 -2.15 -0.62 -3.54
CA LYS A 38 -3.25 -1.60 -3.55
C LYS A 38 -2.99 -2.74 -2.56
N VAL A 39 -1.82 -3.36 -2.63
CA VAL A 39 -1.44 -4.46 -1.73
C VAL A 39 -1.43 -4.01 -0.28
N ALA A 40 -0.85 -2.84 0.01
CA ALA A 40 -0.81 -2.30 1.36
C ALA A 40 -2.20 -2.03 1.94
N LYS A 41 -3.13 -1.55 1.10
CA LYS A 41 -4.53 -1.34 1.48
C LYS A 41 -5.26 -2.65 1.76
N GLU A 42 -5.06 -3.67 0.92
CA GLU A 42 -5.65 -5.00 1.13
C GLU A 42 -5.13 -5.66 2.41
N MET A 43 -3.82 -5.54 2.69
CA MET A 43 -3.22 -6.02 3.93
C MET A 43 -3.82 -5.35 5.17
N GLU A 44 -4.02 -4.03 5.15
CA GLU A 44 -4.68 -3.32 6.25
C GLU A 44 -6.12 -3.79 6.44
N ALA A 45 -6.88 -3.99 5.36
CA ALA A 45 -8.25 -4.49 5.43
C ALA A 45 -8.32 -5.90 6.05
N LEU A 46 -7.42 -6.81 5.66
CA LEU A 46 -7.34 -8.15 6.24
C LEU A 46 -6.97 -8.12 7.72
N PHE A 47 -6.02 -7.27 8.09
CA PHE A 47 -5.63 -7.11 9.48
C PHE A 47 -6.78 -6.61 10.35
N VAL A 48 -7.48 -5.56 9.89
CA VAL A 48 -8.67 -5.02 10.57
C VAL A 48 -9.73 -6.11 10.74
N HIS A 49 -9.99 -6.88 9.69
CA HIS A 49 -10.98 -7.95 9.73
C HIS A 49 -10.64 -9.00 10.79
N GLU A 50 -9.40 -9.50 10.80
CA GLU A 50 -9.00 -10.52 11.78
C GLU A 50 -8.93 -9.94 13.21
N LEU A 51 -8.53 -8.68 13.37
CA LEU A 51 -8.55 -8.00 14.66
C LEU A 51 -9.96 -7.97 15.26
N ILE A 52 -10.95 -7.50 14.49
CA ILE A 52 -12.36 -7.44 14.93
C ILE A 52 -12.86 -8.86 15.26
N LYS A 53 -12.54 -9.84 14.40
CA LYS A 53 -12.96 -11.23 14.57
C LYS A 53 -12.38 -11.88 15.82
N VAL A 54 -11.08 -11.70 16.11
CA VAL A 54 -10.46 -12.19 17.34
C VAL A 54 -11.12 -11.58 18.55
N MET A 55 -11.38 -10.27 18.53
CA MET A 55 -12.02 -9.58 19.65
C MET A 55 -13.46 -10.05 19.90
N ARG A 56 -14.24 -10.28 18.83
CA ARG A 56 -15.58 -10.89 18.94
C ARG A 56 -15.52 -12.32 19.48
N LYS A 57 -14.60 -13.16 18.98
CA LYS A 57 -14.38 -14.52 19.52
C LYS A 57 -14.01 -14.50 21.00
N THR A 58 -13.16 -13.56 21.42
CA THR A 58 -12.83 -13.38 22.84
C THR A 58 -14.06 -13.03 23.66
N SER A 59 -14.95 -12.17 23.16
CA SER A 59 -16.20 -11.83 23.84
C SER A 59 -17.15 -13.03 23.95
N GLU A 60 -17.19 -13.90 22.94
CA GLU A 60 -18.04 -15.10 22.91
C GLU A 60 -17.53 -16.22 23.81
N SER A 61 -16.21 -16.29 24.00
CA SER A 61 -15.53 -17.31 24.81
C SER A 61 -15.69 -17.09 26.33
N ILE A 62 -16.24 -15.94 26.74
CA ILE A 62 -16.55 -15.65 28.14
C ILE A 62 -17.86 -16.35 28.51
N ALA A 63 -17.83 -17.14 29.59
CA ALA A 63 -18.98 -17.91 30.06
C ALA A 63 -20.22 -17.01 30.24
N PRO A 64 -21.45 -17.52 29.97
CA PRO A 64 -22.68 -16.73 30.06
C PRO A 64 -22.89 -16.04 31.41
N ASP A 65 -22.48 -16.68 32.52
CA ASP A 65 -22.55 -16.10 33.87
C ASP A 65 -21.54 -14.96 34.14
N VAL A 66 -20.53 -14.80 33.27
CA VAL A 66 -19.48 -13.77 33.36
C VAL A 66 -19.65 -12.68 32.29
N LYS A 67 -20.57 -12.86 31.33
CA LYS A 67 -20.98 -11.83 30.35
C LYS A 67 -21.81 -10.74 31.04
N GLY A 68 -21.15 -9.93 31.86
CA GLY A 68 -21.75 -8.72 32.44
C GLY A 68 -21.95 -7.62 31.40
N ALA A 69 -22.87 -6.69 31.68
CA ALA A 69 -23.15 -5.51 30.85
C ALA A 69 -21.90 -4.67 30.47
N GLY A 70 -20.82 -4.78 31.26
CA GLY A 70 -19.54 -4.13 30.96
C GLY A 70 -18.85 -4.67 29.71
N ASN A 71 -18.99 -5.95 29.38
CA ASN A 71 -18.37 -6.55 28.18
C ASN A 71 -19.04 -6.01 26.90
N GLU A 72 -20.38 -6.02 26.86
CA GLU A 72 -21.15 -5.47 25.73
C GLU A 72 -20.90 -3.97 25.53
N THR A 73 -20.79 -3.23 26.63
CA THR A 73 -20.46 -1.79 26.60
C THR A 73 -19.05 -1.58 26.04
N TYR A 74 -18.06 -2.36 26.49
CA TYR A 74 -16.69 -2.28 26.00
C TYR A 74 -16.60 -2.63 24.51
N MET A 75 -17.26 -3.69 24.05
CA MET A 75 -17.32 -4.07 22.64
C MET A 75 -17.94 -2.96 21.78
N SER A 76 -19.03 -2.35 22.25
CA SER A 76 -19.69 -1.24 21.53
C SER A 76 -18.79 -0.01 21.41
N LEU A 77 -18.06 0.33 22.48
CA LEU A 77 -17.10 1.45 22.46
C LEU A 77 -15.91 1.13 21.54
N PHE A 78 -15.43 -0.10 21.57
CA PHE A 78 -14.35 -0.56 20.69
C PHE A 78 -14.75 -0.49 19.21
N ASP A 79 -15.91 -1.04 18.85
CA ASP A 79 -16.44 -1.01 17.47
C ASP A 79 -16.61 0.44 16.97
N MET A 80 -17.04 1.35 17.84
CA MET A 80 -17.14 2.78 17.52
C MET A 80 -15.77 3.40 17.25
N GLU A 81 -14.76 3.10 18.07
CA GLU A 81 -13.41 3.64 17.90
C GLU A 81 -12.72 3.09 16.64
N VAL A 82 -12.87 1.79 16.38
CA VAL A 82 -12.40 1.17 15.13
C VAL A 82 -13.07 1.81 13.92
N SER A 83 -14.38 2.06 13.99
CA SER A 83 -15.12 2.73 12.92
C SER A 83 -14.62 4.14 12.67
N LYS A 84 -14.33 4.92 13.73
CA LYS A 84 -13.74 6.27 13.60
C LYS A 84 -12.34 6.22 12.99
N ALA A 85 -11.49 5.28 13.44
CA ALA A 85 -10.15 5.12 12.91
C ALA A 85 -10.17 4.78 11.40
N LEU A 86 -11.05 3.85 11.01
CA LEU A 86 -11.24 3.46 9.62
C LEU A 86 -11.79 4.61 8.75
N ALA A 87 -12.82 5.32 9.23
CA ALA A 87 -13.42 6.44 8.50
C ALA A 87 -12.46 7.63 8.32
N GLY A 88 -11.57 7.86 9.29
CA GLY A 88 -10.62 8.97 9.24
C GLY A 88 -9.43 8.73 8.31
N ARG A 89 -8.63 7.69 8.60
CA ARG A 89 -7.34 7.49 7.90
C ARG A 89 -6.89 6.03 7.74
N GLY A 90 -7.74 5.07 8.11
CA GLY A 90 -7.31 3.70 8.35
C GLY A 90 -6.49 3.57 9.64
N LEU A 91 -5.86 2.42 9.85
CA LEU A 91 -5.02 2.18 11.04
C LEU A 91 -3.59 2.73 10.85
N GLY A 92 -3.21 3.07 9.62
CA GLY A 92 -1.88 3.56 9.27
C GLY A 92 -0.91 2.43 8.94
N LEU A 93 -1.37 1.18 8.95
CA LEU A 93 -0.61 0.02 8.52
C LEU A 93 -0.32 0.11 7.02
N GLN A 94 -1.28 0.61 6.23
CA GLN A 94 -1.08 0.85 4.80
C GLN A 94 0.18 1.70 4.56
N LYS A 95 0.30 2.87 5.19
CA LYS A 95 1.45 3.77 5.03
C LYS A 95 2.76 3.14 5.50
N ALA A 96 2.71 2.34 6.56
CA ALA A 96 3.89 1.64 7.06
C ALA A 96 4.39 0.58 6.06
N ILE A 97 3.47 -0.18 5.46
CA ILE A 97 3.75 -1.18 4.44
C ILE A 97 4.25 -0.52 3.16
N GLU A 98 3.60 0.55 2.69
CA GLU A 98 4.04 1.34 1.54
C GLU A 98 5.48 1.82 1.73
N GLY A 99 5.78 2.46 2.86
CA GLY A 99 7.13 2.93 3.15
C GLY A 99 8.16 1.80 3.34
N TRP A 100 7.75 0.59 3.74
CA TRP A 100 8.64 -0.57 3.82
C TRP A 100 8.95 -1.14 2.43
N LEU A 101 7.94 -1.28 1.57
CA LEU A 101 8.07 -1.78 0.20
C LEU A 101 8.85 -0.79 -0.69
N GLU A 102 8.58 0.51 -0.56
CA GLU A 102 9.31 1.56 -1.29
C GLU A 102 10.79 1.63 -0.89
N ARG A 103 11.15 1.20 0.33
CA ARG A 103 12.55 1.13 0.80
C ARG A 103 13.30 -0.12 0.33
N ARG A 104 12.61 -1.14 -0.19
CA ARG A 104 13.21 -2.38 -0.70
C ARG A 104 12.79 -2.67 -2.15
N PRO A 105 13.15 -1.82 -3.12
CA PRO A 105 12.84 -2.06 -4.54
C PRO A 105 13.59 -3.24 -5.19
N ASP A 106 14.54 -3.86 -4.49
CA ASP A 106 15.69 -4.60 -5.02
C ASP A 106 15.76 -6.10 -4.64
N MET A 107 14.62 -6.75 -4.39
CA MET A 107 14.54 -8.21 -4.59
C MET A 107 14.31 -8.50 -6.09
N GLU A 108 15.21 -8.04 -6.94
CA GLU A 108 15.33 -8.50 -8.33
C GLU A 108 16.05 -9.86 -8.32
N ASP A 109 15.29 -10.88 -8.69
CA ASP A 109 15.72 -12.07 -9.45
C ASP A 109 17.15 -12.56 -9.22
N ASN A 110 17.33 -13.39 -8.18
CA ASN A 110 18.47 -14.29 -8.11
C ASN A 110 17.99 -15.73 -8.27
N THR A 111 17.42 -16.01 -9.45
CA THR A 111 17.31 -17.37 -9.97
C THR A 111 18.13 -17.45 -11.25
N LYS A 112 19.37 -17.91 -11.07
CA LYS A 112 20.26 -18.36 -12.16
C LYS A 112 19.63 -19.47 -12.98
#